data_AF-A0A924W1D0-F1
#
_entry.id   AF-A0A924W1D0-F1
#
_cell.length_a   1.000
_cell.length_b   1.000
_cell.length_c   1.000
_cell.angle_alpha   90.00
_cell.angle_beta   90.00
_cell.angle_gamma   90.00
#
_symmetry.space_group_name_H-M   'P 1'
#
loop_
_entity.id
_entity.type
_entity.pdbx_description
1 polymer ?
#
loop_
_entity_poly.entity_id
_entity_poly.type
_entity_poly.pdbx_seq_one_letter_code
_entity_poly.pdbx_strand_id
1 'polypeptide(L)'
;LTAEKRRGMYACGGCGQDVFSSQTKYNSRTGWPSFWRPRPSAVREGRDRSEGLDRTKLACSRCNCHLGHVFGDGPPPTRLRYCLNGAGLKFIPA
;
A
#
# COMPACT_ATOMS: atom_id res chain seq x y z
N LEU A 1 -1.14 7.95 9.49
CA LEU A 1 -1.80 6.68 9.12
C LEU A 1 -1.12 5.42 9.68
N THR A 2 0.19 5.41 9.97
CA THR A 2 0.88 4.23 10.51
C THR A 2 0.23 3.69 11.79
N ALA A 3 -0.15 4.57 12.73
CA ALA A 3 -0.81 4.21 13.98
C ALA A 3 -2.33 3.93 13.85
N GLU A 4 -2.94 4.14 12.68
CA GLU A 4 -4.37 3.91 12.48
C GLU A 4 -4.66 2.41 12.51
N LYS A 5 -5.59 2.01 13.38
CA LYS A 5 -5.97 0.62 13.66
C LYS A 5 -7.48 0.39 13.57
N ARG A 6 -8.28 1.44 13.38
CA ARG A 6 -9.72 1.32 13.22
C ARG A 6 -10.06 0.51 11.97
N ARG A 7 -11.25 -0.10 12.00
CA ARG A 7 -11.79 -0.80 10.82
C ARG A 7 -12.17 0.22 9.75
N GLY A 8 -11.81 -0.06 8.51
CA GLY A 8 -12.10 0.83 7.39
C GLY A 8 -11.32 0.50 6.13
N MET A 9 -11.38 1.41 5.17
CA MET A 9 -10.68 1.35 3.90
C MET A 9 -9.61 2.44 3.81
N TYR A 10 -8.55 2.13 3.06
CA TYR A 10 -7.55 3.09 2.64
C TYR A 10 -7.79 3.36 1.15
N ALA A 11 -8.20 4.58 0.85
CA ALA A 11 -8.44 5.08 -0.48
C ALA A 11 -7.21 5.83 -1.02
N CYS A 12 -7.06 5.86 -2.35
CA CYS A 12 -6.06 6.66 -3.03
C CYS A 12 -6.30 8.15 -2.72
N GLY A 13 -5.29 8.87 -2.22
CA GLY A 13 -5.40 10.30 -1.94
C GLY A 13 -5.69 11.15 -3.18
N GLY A 14 -5.32 10.67 -4.37
CA GLY A 14 -5.52 11.40 -5.64
C GLY A 14 -6.92 11.25 -6.25
N CYS A 15 -7.51 10.04 -6.24
CA CYS A 15 -8.79 9.79 -6.92
C CYS A 15 -9.89 9.16 -6.04
N GLY A 16 -9.60 8.86 -4.78
CA GLY A 16 -10.56 8.28 -3.84
C GLY A 16 -10.91 6.81 -4.07
N GLN A 17 -10.24 6.10 -4.99
CA GLN A 17 -10.45 4.65 -5.15
C GLN A 17 -9.94 3.88 -3.94
N ASP A 18 -10.75 2.96 -3.41
CA ASP A 18 -10.31 2.02 -2.37
C ASP A 18 -9.18 1.11 -2.87
N VAL A 19 -8.03 1.18 -2.21
CA VAL A 19 -6.81 0.45 -2.60
C VAL A 19 -6.42 -0.63 -1.58
N PHE A 20 -6.63 -0.39 -0.29
CA PHE A 20 -6.27 -1.35 0.77
C PHE A 20 -7.35 -1.41 1.86
N SER A 21 -7.45 -2.55 2.52
CA SER A 21 -8.35 -2.73 3.68
C SER A 21 -7.55 -2.74 4.98
N SER A 22 -8.12 -2.18 6.05
CA SER A 22 -7.56 -2.29 7.40
C SER A 22 -7.35 -3.74 7.85
N GLN A 23 -8.14 -4.69 7.32
CA GLN A 23 -8.00 -6.13 7.61
C GLN A 23 -6.67 -6.72 7.12
N THR A 24 -6.11 -6.11 6.08
CA THR A 24 -4.84 -6.53 5.50
C THR A 24 -3.64 -5.77 6.05
N LYS A 25 -3.89 -4.80 6.94
CA LYS A 25 -2.86 -3.98 7.57
C LYS A 25 -2.18 -4.74 8.70
N TYR A 26 -0.87 -4.60 8.82
CA TYR A 26 -0.11 -5.17 9.93
C TYR A 26 1.01 -4.24 10.37
N ASN A 27 1.57 -4.50 11.56
CA ASN A 27 2.69 -3.73 12.08
C ASN A 27 4.01 -4.33 11.56
N SER A 28 4.59 -3.70 10.55
CA SER A 28 5.90 -4.09 10.00
C SER A 28 7.09 -3.52 10.76
N ARG A 29 6.86 -2.64 11.76
CA ARG A 29 7.91 -1.90 12.50
C ARG A 29 8.81 -1.00 11.62
N THR A 30 8.40 -0.73 10.38
CA THR A 30 9.16 0.10 9.42
C THR A 30 8.87 1.60 9.51
N GLY A 31 7.89 2.02 10.32
CA GLY A 31 7.42 3.41 10.39
C GLY A 31 6.37 3.79 9.32
N TRP A 32 6.14 2.92 8.33
CA TRP A 32 5.19 3.14 7.24
C TRP A 32 3.97 2.21 7.33
N PRO A 33 2.77 2.65 6.90
CA PRO A 33 1.61 1.76 6.83
C PRO A 33 1.90 0.61 5.86
N SER A 34 1.82 -0.62 6.39
CA SER A 34 2.15 -1.85 5.65
C SER A 34 0.96 -2.79 5.56
N PHE A 35 0.78 -3.39 4.39
CA PHE A 35 -0.29 -4.33 4.09
C PHE A 35 0.27 -5.58 3.44
N TRP A 36 -0.39 -6.73 3.60
CA TRP A 36 0.05 -7.98 2.98
C TRP A 36 -0.70 -8.30 1.67
N ARG A 37 -1.78 -7.57 1.36
CA ARG A 37 -2.57 -7.72 0.13
C ARG A 37 -3.37 -6.45 -0.22
N PRO A 38 -3.40 -6.02 -1.49
CA PRO A 38 -4.24 -4.92 -1.97
C PRO A 38 -5.67 -5.40 -2.27
N ARG A 39 -6.57 -4.45 -2.54
CA ARG A 39 -7.86 -4.76 -3.17
C ARG A 39 -7.64 -5.31 -4.58
N PRO A 40 -8.44 -6.30 -5.04
CA PRO A 40 -8.35 -6.83 -6.39
C PRO A 40 -8.41 -5.71 -7.44
N SER A 41 -7.47 -5.72 -8.37
CA SER A 41 -7.38 -4.76 -9.48
C SER A 41 -7.26 -3.28 -9.07
N ALA A 42 -6.97 -2.98 -7.80
CA ALA A 42 -6.90 -1.59 -7.32
C ALA A 42 -5.52 -0.95 -7.53
N VAL A 43 -4.49 -1.77 -7.69
CA VAL A 43 -3.10 -1.33 -7.80
C VAL A 43 -2.41 -1.88 -9.04
N ARG A 44 -1.38 -1.17 -9.50
CA ARG A 44 -0.47 -1.58 -10.57
C ARG A 44 0.94 -1.64 -10.02
N GLU A 45 1.63 -2.73 -10.35
CA GLU A 45 3.05 -2.93 -10.06
C GLU A 45 3.87 -2.52 -11.28
N GLY A 46 5.02 -1.89 -11.04
CA GLY A 46 5.97 -1.55 -12.08
C GLY A 46 7.39 -1.60 -11.55
N ARG A 47 8.37 -1.80 -12.42
CA ARG A 47 9.78 -1.72 -12.02
C ARG A 47 10.15 -0.26 -11.71
N ASP A 48 10.94 -0.08 -10.67
CA ASP A 48 11.52 1.18 -10.23
C ASP A 48 13.00 0.96 -9.92
N ARG A 49 13.87 1.59 -10.72
CA ARG A 49 15.34 1.51 -10.60
C ARG A 49 15.96 2.80 -10.05
N SER A 50 15.13 3.66 -9.45
CA SER A 50 15.60 4.92 -8.87
C SER A 50 16.55 4.64 -7.70
N GLU A 51 17.50 5.55 -7.45
CA GLU A 51 18.48 5.43 -6.36
C GLU A 51 19.37 4.17 -6.43
N GLY A 52 19.52 3.56 -7.61
CA GLY A 52 20.33 2.36 -7.79
C GLY A 52 19.74 1.09 -7.17
N LEU A 53 18.50 1.14 -6.69
CA LEU A 53 17.80 0.00 -6.10
C LEU A 53 16.74 -0.54 -7.07
N ASP A 54 16.76 -1.85 -7.34
CA ASP A 54 15.70 -2.51 -8.12
C ASP A 54 14.53 -2.84 -7.19
N ARG A 55 13.50 -2.00 -7.23
CA ARG A 55 12.28 -2.12 -6.41
C ARG A 55 11.05 -2.22 -7.31
N THR A 56 9.96 -2.73 -6.77
CA THR A 56 8.68 -2.70 -7.46
C THR A 56 7.84 -1.53 -6.93
N LYS A 57 7.66 -0.50 -7.76
CA LYS A 57 6.75 0.61 -7.45
C LYS A 57 5.30 0.14 -7.51
N LEU A 58 4.49 0.76 -6.67
CA LEU A 58 3.06 0.60 -6.59
C LEU A 58 2.35 1.90 -6.95
N ALA A 59 1.43 1.80 -7.89
CA ALA A 59 0.60 2.92 -8.33
C ALA A 59 -0.89 2.56 -8.27
N CYS A 60 -1.74 3.57 -8.12
CA CYS A 60 -3.19 3.41 -8.23
C CYS A 60 -3.56 2.98 -9.67
N SER A 61 -4.37 1.93 -9.79
CA SER A 61 -4.82 1.43 -11.10
C SER A 61 -5.64 2.44 -11.90
N ARG A 62 -6.38 3.33 -11.23
CA ARG A 62 -7.29 4.29 -11.86
C ARG A 62 -6.62 5.59 -12.28
N CYS A 63 -5.79 6.20 -11.43
CA CYS A 63 -5.18 7.51 -11.70
C CYS A 63 -3.65 7.49 -11.82
N ASN A 64 -3.02 6.31 -11.75
CA ASN A 64 -1.55 6.13 -11.77
C ASN A 64 -0.78 6.90 -10.67
N CYS A 65 -1.47 7.46 -9.66
CA CYS A 65 -0.81 8.11 -8.52
C CYS A 65 0.09 7.11 -7.78
N HIS A 66 1.31 7.53 -7.44
CA HIS A 66 2.26 6.71 -6.69
C HIS A 66 1.76 6.45 -5.26
N LEU A 67 1.71 5.19 -4.87
CA LEU A 67 1.25 4.76 -3.54
C LEU A 67 2.40 4.31 -2.63
N GLY A 68 3.47 3.75 -3.21
CA GLY A 68 4.63 3.25 -2.48
C GLY A 68 5.33 2.12 -3.22
N HIS A 69 5.78 1.09 -2.50
CA HIS A 69 6.54 -0.04 -3.03
C HIS A 69 6.07 -1.38 -2.45
N VAL A 70 6.35 -2.47 -3.16
CA VAL A 70 6.18 -3.84 -2.66
C VAL A 70 7.53 -4.53 -2.52
N PHE A 71 7.66 -5.30 -1.44
CA PHE A 71 8.84 -6.06 -1.07
C PHE A 71 8.48 -7.53 -0.83
N GLY A 72 9.42 -8.46 -1.03
CA GLY A 72 9.24 -9.89 -0.81
C GLY A 72 9.48 -10.38 0.62
N ASP A 73 9.54 -9.46 1.59
CA ASP A 73 9.82 -9.71 3.02
C ASP A 73 8.53 -9.61 3.88
N GLY A 74 7.38 -9.88 3.27
CA GLY A 74 6.08 -9.84 3.95
C GLY A 74 5.75 -11.10 4.75
N PRO A 75 4.68 -11.06 5.56
CA PRO A 75 4.17 -12.23 6.26
C PRO A 75 3.49 -13.22 5.28
N PRO A 76 3.34 -14.50 5.65
CA PRO A 76 2.46 -15.42 4.94
C PRO A 76 1.01 -14.89 4.94
N PRO A 77 0.18 -15.24 3.93
CA PRO A 77 0.42 -16.25 2.90
C PRO A 77 1.15 -15.72 1.66
N THR A 78 1.09 -14.42 1.38
CA THR A 78 1.65 -13.85 0.15
C THR A 78 3.16 -13.68 0.20
N ARG A 79 3.73 -13.55 1.41
CA ARG A 79 5.12 -13.12 1.64
C ARG A 79 5.44 -11.77 1.00
N LEU A 80 4.41 -10.97 0.69
CA LEU A 80 4.55 -9.65 0.10
C LEU A 80 4.23 -8.58 1.15
N ARG A 81 5.09 -7.56 1.22
CA ARG A 81 4.90 -6.36 2.03
C ARG A 81 4.66 -5.17 1.14
N TYR A 82 3.42 -4.67 1.15
CA TYR A 82 3.02 -3.43 0.50
C TYR A 82 3.29 -2.28 1.46
N CYS A 83 4.38 -1.57 1.24
CA CYS A 83 4.83 -0.46 2.07
C CYS A 83 4.40 0.85 1.41
N LEU A 84 3.42 1.53 2.00
CA LEU A 84 2.77 2.67 1.37
C LEU A 84 3.15 3.98 2.03
N ASN A 85 3.15 5.06 1.25
CA ASN A 85 3.28 6.39 1.79
C ASN A 85 1.95 6.82 2.42
N GLY A 86 1.96 7.15 3.71
CA GLY A 86 0.77 7.62 4.41
C GLY A 86 0.17 8.91 3.83
N ALA A 87 0.98 9.76 3.18
CA ALA A 87 0.50 10.97 2.52
C ALA A 87 -0.26 10.67 1.22
N GLY A 88 0.01 9.53 0.57
CA GLY A 88 -0.66 9.10 -0.66
C GLY A 88 -2.01 8.41 -0.44
N LEU A 89 -2.45 8.29 0.82
CA LEU A 89 -3.64 7.53 1.21
C LEU A 89 -4.58 8.38 2.05
N LYS A 90 -5.88 8.10 1.92
CA LYS A 90 -6.94 8.62 2.78
C LYS A 90 -7.62 7.46 3.49
N PHE A 91 -7.74 7.53 4.82
CA PHE A 91 -8.47 6.52 5.57
C PHE A 91 -9.96 6.87 5.65
N ILE A 92 -10.81 5.89 5.37
CA ILE A 92 -12.27 5.97 5.43
C ILE A 92 -12.73 4.96 6.49
N PRO A 93 -13.20 5.41 7.67
CA PRO A 93 -13.70 4.51 8.71
C PRO A 93 -14.97 3.78 8.25
N ALA A 94 -15.15 2.55 8.74
CA ALA A 94 -16.37 1.76 8.53
C ALA A 94 -17.50 2.17 9.48
#